data_AF-A0A3B4Z3P6-F1
#
_entry.id   AF-A0A3B4Z3P6-F1
#
_cell.length_a   1.000
_cell.length_b   1.000
_cell.length_c   1.000
_cell.angle_alpha   90.00
_cell.angle_beta   90.00
_cell.angle_gamma   90.00
#
_symmetry.space_group_name_H-M   'P 1'
#
loop_
_entity.id
_entity.type
_entity.pdbx_description
1 polymer ?
#
loop_
_entity_poly.entity_id
_entity_poly.type
_entity_poly.pdbx_seq_one_letter_code
_entity_poly.pdbx_strand_id
1 'polypeptide(L)'
;KGLRGIRIYIWYKTDGPKPITRIQFSFNDDMKMVLISANYNQITKNLNPGGNQVFLWYFTGSTEYDVPIVDLDVSTDDDAKKFKDGWERHACDLNQKAGGNWVYLWVKREKPMYVCDVTATFAKDGSDYFKNGYIQVDEDTNRGTKGPCIFIMYRKSTSPGRTIKDLQVSTNDDDRTKYKNAGYKQVTTNLNQGTTGNLVFLW
;
A
#
# COMPACT_ATOMS: atom_id res chain seq x y z
N LYS A 1 24.80 -14.00 19.79
CA LYS A 1 25.49 -12.74 19.37
C LYS A 1 24.56 -12.03 18.39
N GLY A 2 23.93 -10.93 18.81
CA GLY A 2 22.85 -10.27 18.08
C GLY A 2 23.32 -9.61 16.79
N LEU A 3 22.59 -9.86 15.70
CA LEU A 3 22.77 -9.15 14.44
C LEU A 3 22.32 -7.70 14.63
N ARG A 4 23.22 -6.78 14.27
CA ARG A 4 23.03 -5.33 14.38
C ARG A 4 21.87 -4.92 13.47
N GLY A 5 20.68 -4.79 14.04
CA GLY A 5 19.55 -4.16 13.35
C GLY A 5 19.90 -2.72 13.00
N ILE A 6 19.74 -2.35 11.73
CA ILE A 6 19.80 -0.96 11.30
C ILE A 6 18.63 -0.24 11.97
N ARG A 7 18.92 0.81 12.74
CA ARG A 7 17.87 1.65 13.33
C ARG A 7 17.38 2.61 12.26
N ILE A 8 16.12 2.45 11.87
CA ILE A 8 15.44 3.38 10.98
C ILE A 8 14.89 4.52 11.84
N TYR A 9 15.24 5.74 11.49
CA TYR A 9 14.74 6.95 12.13
C TYR A 9 14.05 7.80 11.07
N ILE A 10 12.86 8.29 11.40
CA ILE A 10 12.10 9.21 10.56
C ILE A 10 11.85 10.46 11.41
N TRP A 11 12.13 11.62 10.82
CA TRP A 11 11.82 12.92 11.41
C TRP A 11 10.86 13.63 10.48
N TYR A 12 9.88 14.32 11.06
CA TYR A 12 8.93 15.13 10.33
C TYR A 12 8.77 16.50 11.00
N LYS A 13 8.26 17.46 10.23
CA LYS A 13 7.93 18.81 10.68
C LYS A 13 6.42 18.99 10.60
N THR A 14 5.86 19.66 11.59
CA THR A 14 4.43 19.96 11.66
C THR A 14 4.12 21.40 11.24
N ASP A 15 5.15 22.22 11.05
CA ASP A 15 5.08 23.55 10.47
C ASP A 15 5.19 23.49 8.94
N GLY A 16 4.32 24.20 8.24
CA GLY A 16 4.35 24.27 6.77
C GLY A 16 3.01 24.67 6.17
N PRO A 17 3.01 25.12 4.89
CA PRO A 17 1.81 25.65 4.26
C PRO A 17 0.82 24.55 3.82
N LYS A 18 1.27 23.31 3.63
CA LYS A 18 0.41 22.21 3.18
C LYS A 18 0.78 20.89 3.88
N PRO A 19 -0.21 20.12 4.37
CA PRO A 19 0.04 18.86 5.05
C PRO A 19 0.43 17.73 4.07
N ILE A 20 1.14 16.72 4.56
CA ILE A 20 1.29 15.44 3.86
C ILE A 20 -0.02 14.68 4.01
N THR A 21 -0.55 14.14 2.91
CA THR A 21 -1.82 13.39 2.90
C THR A 21 -1.65 11.93 2.52
N ARG A 22 -0.58 11.57 1.81
CA ARG A 22 -0.30 10.17 1.42
C ARG A 22 1.20 9.87 1.49
N ILE A 23 1.51 8.64 1.87
CA ILE A 23 2.85 8.06 1.82
C ILE A 23 2.79 6.78 0.96
N GLN A 24 3.82 6.56 0.13
CA GLN A 24 4.04 5.36 -0.66
C GLN A 24 5.50 4.95 -0.56
N PHE A 25 5.81 3.72 -1.00
CA PHE A 25 7.17 3.22 -1.07
C PHE A 25 7.52 2.76 -2.48
N SER A 26 8.80 2.78 -2.82
CA SER A 26 9.32 2.14 -4.04
C SER A 26 10.52 1.27 -3.71
N PHE A 27 10.54 0.06 -4.27
CA PHE A 27 11.66 -0.89 -4.15
C PHE A 27 12.07 -1.50 -5.50
N ASN A 28 11.53 -0.98 -6.60
CA ASN A 28 11.95 -1.25 -7.97
C ASN A 28 11.73 0.02 -8.83
N ASP A 29 12.27 0.00 -10.05
CA ASP A 29 12.23 1.15 -10.95
C ASP A 29 10.83 1.47 -11.48
N ASP A 30 10.00 0.45 -11.75
CA ASP A 30 8.61 0.67 -12.21
C ASP A 30 7.81 1.48 -11.18
N MET A 31 7.88 1.09 -9.90
CA MET A 31 7.23 1.80 -8.80
C MET A 31 7.73 3.24 -8.66
N LYS A 32 9.04 3.45 -8.80
CA LYS A 32 9.63 4.80 -8.80
C LYS A 32 9.06 5.64 -9.95
N MET A 33 9.03 5.09 -11.16
CA MET A 33 8.56 5.82 -12.34
C MET A 33 7.08 6.21 -12.23
N VAL A 34 6.21 5.31 -11.76
CA VAL A 34 4.78 5.65 -11.61
C VAL A 34 4.52 6.68 -10.51
N LEU A 35 5.30 6.68 -9.43
CA LEU A 35 5.20 7.69 -8.37
C LEU A 35 5.68 9.07 -8.84
N ILE A 36 6.74 9.12 -9.66
CA ILE A 36 7.17 10.34 -10.35
C ILE A 36 6.03 10.86 -11.24
N SER A 37 5.45 9.99 -12.09
CA SER A 37 4.33 10.35 -12.96
C SER A 37 3.07 10.78 -12.20
N ALA A 38 2.93 10.40 -10.93
CA ALA A 38 1.84 10.80 -10.05
C ALA A 38 2.17 12.01 -9.16
N ASN A 39 3.29 12.70 -9.41
CA ASN A 39 3.75 13.90 -8.69
C ASN A 39 4.01 13.67 -7.19
N TYR A 40 4.45 12.46 -6.81
CA TYR A 40 4.94 12.22 -5.46
C TYR A 40 6.38 12.76 -5.31
N ASN A 41 6.69 13.22 -4.10
CA ASN A 41 8.03 13.71 -3.75
C ASN A 41 8.82 12.58 -3.09
N GLN A 42 9.99 12.25 -3.65
CA GLN A 42 10.88 11.24 -3.09
C GLN A 42 11.69 11.80 -1.92
N ILE A 43 11.80 11.03 -0.83
CA ILE A 43 12.90 11.17 0.11
C ILE A 43 14.07 10.32 -0.42
N THR A 44 15.17 10.97 -0.80
CA THR A 44 16.31 10.32 -1.49
C THR A 44 17.13 9.38 -0.60
N LYS A 45 16.83 9.31 0.70
CA LYS A 45 17.49 8.41 1.64
C LYS A 45 16.92 6.99 1.49
N ASN A 46 17.79 6.03 1.18
CA ASN A 46 17.44 4.61 1.26
C ASN A 46 17.16 4.23 2.73
N LEU A 47 15.94 3.74 3.00
CA LEU A 47 15.50 3.31 4.32
C LEU A 47 16.01 1.91 4.69
N ASN A 48 16.45 1.13 3.70
CA ASN A 48 16.95 -0.23 3.89
C ASN A 48 18.35 -0.43 3.29
N PRO A 49 19.40 0.11 3.93
CA PRO A 49 20.77 -0.02 3.41
C PRO A 49 21.33 -1.45 3.54
N GLY A 50 20.67 -2.35 4.29
CA GLY A 50 21.10 -3.73 4.51
C GLY A 50 20.45 -4.77 3.59
N GLY A 51 19.53 -4.36 2.71
CA GLY A 51 18.77 -5.26 1.85
C GLY A 51 18.37 -4.60 0.52
N ASN A 52 17.17 -4.93 0.03
CA ASN A 52 16.62 -4.27 -1.14
C ASN A 52 16.42 -2.78 -0.86
N GLN A 53 16.74 -1.91 -1.82
CA GLN A 53 16.52 -0.47 -1.65
C GLN A 53 15.04 -0.18 -1.41
N VAL A 54 14.74 0.63 -0.39
CA VAL A 54 13.39 1.10 -0.08
C VAL A 54 13.44 2.62 0.04
N PHE A 55 12.65 3.31 -0.77
CA PHE A 55 12.51 4.76 -0.71
C PHE A 55 11.09 5.15 -0.34
N LEU A 56 10.96 6.17 0.51
CA LEU A 56 9.68 6.76 0.92
C LEU A 56 9.32 7.92 0.01
N TRP A 57 8.05 8.00 -0.34
CA TRP A 57 7.46 9.02 -1.18
C TRP A 57 6.27 9.66 -0.47
N TYR A 58 6.15 10.98 -0.55
CA TYR A 58 5.02 11.69 0.05
C TYR A 58 4.28 12.55 -0.97
N PHE A 59 2.99 12.72 -0.76
CA PHE A 59 2.12 13.55 -1.57
C PHE A 59 1.29 14.49 -0.71
N THR A 60 0.99 15.65 -1.27
CA THR A 60 0.13 16.65 -0.68
C THR A 60 -1.04 16.92 -1.61
N GLY A 61 -2.20 16.45 -1.20
CA GLY A 61 -3.46 16.61 -1.92
C GLY A 61 -4.50 17.40 -1.14
N SER A 62 -5.66 17.56 -1.76
CA SER A 62 -6.79 18.32 -1.21
C SER A 62 -8.15 17.73 -1.60
N THR A 63 -8.19 16.50 -2.11
CA THR A 63 -9.44 15.82 -2.47
C THR A 63 -10.12 15.21 -1.24
N GLU A 64 -11.33 14.66 -1.38
CA GLU A 64 -11.99 13.91 -0.31
C GLU A 64 -11.20 12.65 0.15
N TYR A 65 -10.21 12.23 -0.64
CA TYR A 65 -9.32 11.10 -0.36
C TYR A 65 -8.02 11.54 0.35
N ASP A 66 -7.83 12.84 0.57
CA ASP A 66 -6.60 13.43 1.09
C ASP A 66 -6.76 13.98 2.51
N VAL A 67 -6.88 13.08 3.48
CA VAL A 67 -6.88 13.46 4.90
C VAL A 67 -5.43 13.65 5.39
N PRO A 68 -5.11 14.77 6.06
CA PRO A 68 -3.78 15.01 6.63
C PRO A 68 -3.29 13.87 7.52
N ILE A 69 -2.01 13.53 7.36
CA ILE A 69 -1.26 12.70 8.29
C ILE A 69 -0.72 13.62 9.39
N VAL A 70 -1.11 13.35 10.63
CA VAL A 70 -0.79 14.18 11.80
C VAL A 70 0.27 13.55 12.69
N ASP A 71 0.56 12.26 12.52
CA ASP A 71 1.59 11.56 13.27
C ASP A 71 2.16 10.38 12.47
N LEU A 72 3.41 10.02 12.76
CA LEU A 72 4.14 8.91 12.16
C LEU A 72 4.86 8.12 13.25
N ASP A 73 4.87 6.80 13.13
CA ASP A 73 5.64 5.94 14.02
C ASP A 73 6.21 4.73 13.27
N VAL A 74 7.27 4.11 13.79
CA VAL A 74 7.92 2.93 13.21
C VAL A 74 8.05 1.85 14.27
N SER A 75 7.59 0.63 13.98
CA SER A 75 7.74 -0.51 14.89
C SER A 75 8.12 -1.80 14.18
N THR A 76 8.70 -2.73 14.92
CA THR A 76 9.09 -4.07 14.45
C THR A 76 8.00 -5.13 14.59
N ASP A 77 6.94 -4.80 15.32
CA ASP A 77 5.88 -5.71 15.69
C ASP A 77 4.52 -5.14 15.30
N ASP A 78 3.57 -6.07 15.11
CA ASP A 78 2.16 -5.72 15.01
C ASP A 78 1.64 -5.28 16.36
N ASP A 79 1.34 -3.99 16.46
CA ASP A 79 0.78 -3.40 17.66
C ASP A 79 -0.74 -3.34 17.54
N ALA A 80 -1.41 -4.37 18.06
CA ALA A 80 -2.88 -4.43 18.08
C ALA A 80 -3.53 -3.22 18.77
N LYS A 81 -2.80 -2.56 19.70
CA LYS A 81 -3.29 -1.36 20.37
C LYS A 81 -3.29 -0.16 19.41
N LYS A 82 -2.26 -0.01 18.56
CA LYS A 82 -2.22 1.06 17.55
C LYS A 82 -3.44 1.06 16.63
N PHE A 83 -3.89 -0.11 16.19
CA PHE A 83 -5.13 -0.20 15.40
C PHE A 83 -6.36 0.32 16.16
N LYS A 84 -6.49 0.00 17.45
CA LYS A 84 -7.59 0.52 18.30
C LYS A 84 -7.50 2.04 18.49
N ASP A 85 -6.29 2.57 18.51
CA ASP A 85 -6.01 4.00 18.66
C ASP A 85 -6.06 4.78 17.33
N GLY A 86 -6.53 4.13 16.24
CA GLY A 86 -6.77 4.76 14.95
C GLY A 86 -5.53 4.92 14.06
N TRP A 87 -4.45 4.22 14.35
CA TRP A 87 -3.27 4.18 13.48
C TRP A 87 -3.46 3.22 12.32
N GLU A 88 -2.87 3.57 11.18
CA GLU A 88 -2.86 2.75 9.97
C GLU A 88 -1.45 2.27 9.69
N ARG A 89 -1.27 0.96 9.51
CA ARG A 89 0.01 0.36 9.12
C ARG A 89 0.16 0.35 7.60
N HIS A 90 1.30 0.78 7.08
CA HIS A 90 1.68 0.51 5.69
C HIS A 90 2.13 -0.94 5.51
N ALA A 91 1.85 -1.53 4.36
CA ALA A 91 2.16 -2.93 4.09
C ALA A 91 3.65 -3.19 3.81
N CYS A 92 4.40 -2.17 3.37
CA CYS A 92 5.81 -2.31 3.05
C CYS A 92 6.65 -2.68 4.29
N ASP A 93 7.35 -3.81 4.22
CA ASP A 93 8.45 -4.12 5.14
C ASP A 93 9.67 -3.24 4.79
N LEU A 94 9.95 -2.26 5.64
CA LEU A 94 11.09 -1.35 5.50
C LEU A 94 12.45 -2.04 5.67
N ASN A 95 12.47 -3.33 6.06
CA ASN A 95 13.67 -4.14 6.23
C ASN A 95 13.76 -5.28 5.19
N GLN A 96 13.11 -5.09 4.03
CA GLN A 96 12.96 -6.11 2.98
C GLN A 96 14.30 -6.78 2.59
N LYS A 97 14.39 -8.10 2.74
CA LYS A 97 15.57 -8.94 2.44
C LYS A 97 16.86 -8.59 3.21
N ALA A 98 16.82 -7.75 4.22
CA ALA A 98 17.98 -7.47 5.07
C ALA A 98 18.16 -8.50 6.20
N GLY A 99 17.15 -9.35 6.43
CA GLY A 99 17.08 -10.28 7.57
C GLY A 99 16.72 -9.56 8.88
N GLY A 100 16.33 -10.33 9.90
CA GLY A 100 15.83 -9.78 11.17
C GLY A 100 14.31 -9.54 11.14
N ASN A 101 13.83 -8.67 12.04
CA ASN A 101 12.40 -8.40 12.18
C ASN A 101 11.89 -7.55 11.01
N TRP A 102 10.61 -7.72 10.67
CA TRP A 102 9.90 -6.82 9.77
C TRP A 102 9.77 -5.45 10.42
N VAL A 103 9.85 -4.39 9.63
CA VAL A 103 9.75 -3.02 10.13
C VAL A 103 8.67 -2.28 9.37
N TYR A 104 7.70 -1.71 10.08
CA TYR A 104 6.54 -1.07 9.47
C TYR A 104 6.42 0.41 9.84
N LEU A 105 6.02 1.22 8.85
CA LEU A 105 5.56 2.59 9.08
C LEU A 105 4.09 2.58 9.48
N TRP A 106 3.77 3.35 10.52
CA TRP A 106 2.42 3.66 10.95
C TRP A 106 2.13 5.14 10.70
N VAL A 107 0.90 5.44 10.30
CA VAL A 107 0.41 6.79 10.11
C VAL A 107 -0.85 7.01 10.94
N LYS A 108 -0.95 8.18 11.57
CA LYS A 108 -2.18 8.65 12.19
C LYS A 108 -2.75 9.78 11.36
N ARG A 109 -4.03 9.70 11.05
CA ARG A 109 -4.73 10.72 10.25
C ARG A 109 -5.53 11.64 11.15
N GLU A 110 -5.74 12.88 10.70
CA GLU A 110 -6.54 13.88 11.42
C GLU A 110 -7.96 13.39 11.73
N LYS A 111 -8.54 12.58 10.83
CA LYS A 111 -9.85 11.96 10.99
C LYS A 111 -9.85 10.53 10.43
N PRO A 112 -10.71 9.64 10.95
CA PRO A 112 -10.86 8.29 10.42
C PRO A 112 -11.24 8.27 8.95
N MET A 113 -10.75 7.26 8.24
CA MET A 113 -11.11 7.00 6.84
C MET A 113 -11.49 5.53 6.66
N TYR A 114 -12.33 5.27 5.67
CA TYR A 114 -12.81 3.93 5.33
C TYR A 114 -12.40 3.57 3.92
N VAL A 115 -11.99 2.32 3.70
CA VAL A 115 -11.76 1.80 2.35
C VAL A 115 -13.09 1.86 1.60
N CYS A 116 -13.11 2.58 0.48
CA CYS A 116 -14.29 2.79 -0.34
C CYS A 116 -14.14 2.28 -1.77
N ASP A 117 -12.95 1.83 -2.14
CA ASP A 117 -12.66 1.26 -3.45
C ASP A 117 -11.46 0.31 -3.37
N VAL A 118 -11.46 -0.71 -4.21
CA VAL A 118 -10.33 -1.63 -4.42
C VAL A 118 -10.16 -1.92 -5.89
N THR A 119 -8.90 -2.05 -6.31
CA THR A 119 -8.52 -2.43 -7.67
C THR A 119 -7.18 -3.17 -7.62
N ALA A 120 -6.70 -3.64 -8.75
CA ALA A 120 -5.35 -4.16 -8.89
C ALA A 120 -4.79 -3.76 -10.25
N THR A 121 -3.48 -3.57 -10.32
CA THR A 121 -2.81 -3.10 -11.53
C THR A 121 -1.39 -3.63 -11.60
N PHE A 122 -0.84 -3.69 -12.80
CA PHE A 122 0.60 -3.88 -12.98
C PHE A 122 1.37 -2.70 -12.40
N ALA A 123 2.57 -2.96 -11.89
CA ALA A 123 3.45 -1.96 -11.29
C ALA A 123 3.61 -0.70 -12.16
N LYS A 124 3.82 -0.89 -13.46
CA LYS A 124 4.04 0.16 -14.46
C LYS A 124 2.80 1.00 -14.82
N ASP A 125 1.59 0.52 -14.48
CA ASP A 125 0.33 1.13 -14.93
C ASP A 125 -0.41 1.87 -13.79
N GLY A 126 0.20 1.96 -12.60
CA GLY A 126 -0.44 2.49 -11.38
C GLY A 126 -0.61 4.02 -11.30
N SER A 127 -0.01 4.80 -12.21
CA SER A 127 0.13 6.25 -12.03
C SER A 127 -1.21 6.99 -11.90
N ASP A 128 -2.22 6.62 -12.70
CA ASP A 128 -3.53 7.26 -12.65
C ASP A 128 -4.31 6.90 -11.38
N TYR A 129 -4.14 5.70 -10.84
CA TYR A 129 -4.71 5.33 -9.56
C TYR A 129 -4.11 6.19 -8.43
N PHE A 130 -2.79 6.38 -8.42
CA PHE A 130 -2.14 7.26 -7.44
C PHE A 130 -2.65 8.71 -7.52
N LYS A 131 -2.81 9.26 -8.73
CA LYS A 131 -3.39 10.61 -8.92
C LYS A 131 -4.81 10.70 -8.37
N ASN A 132 -5.59 9.63 -8.47
CA ASN A 132 -6.97 9.53 -8.01
C ASN A 132 -7.14 9.09 -6.55
N GLY A 133 -6.07 9.11 -5.75
CA GLY A 133 -6.13 8.88 -4.30
C GLY A 133 -6.05 7.43 -3.86
N TYR A 134 -5.66 6.52 -4.75
CA TYR A 134 -5.38 5.14 -4.37
C TYR A 134 -4.05 5.03 -3.63
N ILE A 135 -4.02 4.08 -2.70
CA ILE A 135 -2.87 3.65 -1.93
C ILE A 135 -2.56 2.22 -2.36
N GLN A 136 -1.29 1.95 -2.64
CA GLN A 136 -0.85 0.62 -3.03
C GLN A 136 -0.66 -0.25 -1.77
N VAL A 137 -1.05 -1.52 -1.85
CA VAL A 137 -0.55 -2.55 -0.95
C VAL A 137 0.79 -2.98 -1.51
N ASP A 138 1.87 -2.70 -0.77
CA ASP A 138 3.26 -2.92 -1.20
C ASP A 138 3.69 -4.39 -1.18
N GLU A 139 2.83 -5.25 -1.71
CA GLU A 139 3.02 -6.69 -1.84
C GLU A 139 2.67 -7.15 -3.25
N ASP A 140 3.67 -7.71 -3.92
CA ASP A 140 3.50 -8.25 -5.27
C ASP A 140 2.75 -9.58 -5.19
N THR A 141 1.55 -9.63 -5.77
CA THR A 141 0.72 -10.84 -5.82
C THR A 141 1.36 -11.95 -6.67
N ASN A 142 2.33 -11.61 -7.53
CA ASN A 142 3.14 -12.54 -8.30
C ASN A 142 4.55 -12.76 -7.73
N ARG A 143 4.80 -12.38 -6.46
CA ARG A 143 6.12 -12.46 -5.82
C ARG A 143 6.74 -13.84 -5.95
N GLY A 144 8.00 -13.88 -6.39
CA GLY A 144 8.78 -15.11 -6.53
C GLY A 144 8.53 -15.87 -7.84
N THR A 145 7.68 -15.33 -8.71
CA THR A 145 7.44 -15.88 -10.05
C THR A 145 8.25 -15.11 -11.11
N LYS A 146 8.14 -15.54 -12.38
CA LYS A 146 8.64 -14.79 -13.55
C LYS A 146 7.58 -13.88 -14.17
N GLY A 147 6.37 -13.84 -13.60
CA GLY A 147 5.28 -12.99 -14.06
C GLY A 147 5.52 -11.52 -13.77
N PRO A 148 4.75 -10.61 -14.38
CA PRO A 148 4.81 -9.18 -14.05
C PRO A 148 4.37 -8.93 -12.61
N CYS A 149 4.93 -7.90 -11.97
CA CYS A 149 4.49 -7.47 -10.65
C CYS A 149 3.06 -6.90 -10.71
N ILE A 150 2.18 -7.42 -9.86
CA ILE A 150 0.78 -6.99 -9.77
C ILE A 150 0.49 -6.60 -8.33
N PHE A 151 -0.02 -5.39 -8.14
CA PHE A 151 -0.30 -4.83 -6.83
C PHE A 151 -1.80 -4.58 -6.67
N ILE A 152 -2.31 -4.92 -5.50
CA ILE A 152 -3.64 -4.48 -5.06
C ILE A 152 -3.52 -3.02 -4.64
N MET A 153 -4.50 -2.21 -5.02
CA MET A 153 -4.61 -0.83 -4.59
C MET A 153 -5.99 -0.60 -3.96
N TYR A 154 -6.06 0.27 -2.98
CA TYR A 154 -7.31 0.66 -2.33
C TYR A 154 -7.41 2.18 -2.23
N ARG A 155 -8.62 2.70 -2.21
CA ARG A 155 -8.88 4.13 -1.97
C ARG A 155 -9.70 4.27 -0.71
N LYS A 156 -9.41 5.30 0.06
CA LYS A 156 -10.12 5.59 1.31
C LYS A 156 -10.86 6.91 1.21
N SER A 157 -12.01 7.02 1.85
CA SER A 157 -12.75 8.29 2.01
C SER A 157 -13.28 8.45 3.43
N THR A 158 -13.72 9.65 3.78
CA THR A 158 -14.43 9.90 5.05
C THR A 158 -15.92 9.57 4.99
N SER A 159 -16.42 9.10 3.85
CA SER A 159 -17.84 8.87 3.59
C SER A 159 -18.24 7.41 3.92
N PRO A 160 -18.90 7.13 5.05
CA PRO A 160 -19.21 5.76 5.47
C PRO A 160 -20.19 5.03 4.54
N GLY A 161 -20.98 5.77 3.76
CA GLY A 161 -21.94 5.19 2.80
C GLY A 161 -21.29 4.50 1.60
N ARG A 162 -19.99 4.71 1.37
CA ARG A 162 -19.23 4.08 0.27
C ARG A 162 -18.27 3.00 0.76
N THR A 163 -18.31 2.65 2.03
CA THR A 163 -17.36 1.72 2.64
C THR A 163 -17.54 0.31 2.09
N ILE A 164 -16.44 -0.31 1.68
CA ILE A 164 -16.38 -1.74 1.37
C ILE A 164 -16.50 -2.51 2.68
N LYS A 165 -17.44 -3.46 2.71
CA LYS A 165 -17.79 -4.22 3.92
C LYS A 165 -17.33 -5.67 3.88
N ASP A 166 -17.04 -6.18 2.69
CA ASP A 166 -16.62 -7.56 2.49
C ASP A 166 -15.73 -7.64 1.24
N LEU A 167 -14.81 -8.61 1.22
CA LEU A 167 -13.90 -8.90 0.12
C LEU A 167 -13.80 -10.41 -0.04
N GLN A 168 -13.78 -10.89 -1.28
CA GLN A 168 -13.60 -12.31 -1.58
C GLN A 168 -12.47 -12.51 -2.59
N VAL A 169 -11.89 -13.70 -2.60
CA VAL A 169 -10.88 -14.09 -3.60
C VAL A 169 -11.34 -15.38 -4.25
N SER A 170 -11.43 -15.39 -5.57
CA SER A 170 -11.74 -16.59 -6.34
C SER A 170 -10.47 -17.22 -6.89
N THR A 171 -10.34 -18.54 -6.78
CA THR A 171 -9.22 -19.32 -7.35
C THR A 171 -9.67 -20.43 -8.30
N ASN A 172 -10.97 -20.48 -8.59
CA ASN A 172 -11.63 -21.44 -9.46
C ASN A 172 -12.98 -20.87 -9.95
N ASP A 173 -13.66 -21.60 -10.83
CA ASP A 173 -14.89 -21.14 -11.49
C ASP A 173 -16.12 -21.15 -10.57
N ASP A 174 -16.12 -22.07 -9.59
CA ASP A 174 -17.19 -22.18 -8.61
C ASP A 174 -17.21 -20.95 -7.69
N ASP A 175 -16.04 -20.52 -7.21
CA ASP A 175 -15.87 -19.28 -6.45
C ASP A 175 -16.37 -18.07 -7.25
N ARG A 176 -15.95 -17.94 -8.52
CA ARG A 176 -16.36 -16.83 -9.39
C ARG A 176 -17.87 -16.78 -9.57
N THR A 177 -18.49 -17.94 -9.80
CA THR A 177 -19.95 -18.04 -9.96
C THR A 177 -20.66 -17.71 -8.64
N LYS A 178 -20.18 -18.25 -7.52
CA LYS A 178 -20.71 -18.00 -6.18
C LYS A 178 -20.68 -16.51 -5.83
N TYR A 179 -19.54 -15.84 -5.98
CA TYR A 179 -19.38 -14.43 -5.61
C TYR A 179 -20.17 -13.51 -6.53
N LYS A 180 -20.18 -13.79 -7.84
CA LYS A 180 -21.05 -13.06 -8.78
C LYS A 180 -22.52 -13.18 -8.40
N ASN A 181 -22.99 -14.39 -8.09
CA ASN A 181 -24.38 -14.62 -7.69
C ASN A 181 -24.72 -13.99 -6.33
N ALA A 182 -23.74 -13.86 -5.44
CA ALA A 182 -23.87 -13.15 -4.16
C ALA A 182 -23.76 -11.61 -4.30
N GLY A 183 -23.59 -11.08 -5.51
CA GLY A 183 -23.59 -9.64 -5.79
C GLY A 183 -22.24 -8.93 -5.61
N TYR A 184 -21.15 -9.68 -5.47
CA TYR A 184 -19.79 -9.11 -5.43
C TYR A 184 -19.38 -8.56 -6.80
N LYS A 185 -18.42 -7.62 -6.80
CA LYS A 185 -17.91 -6.98 -8.01
C LYS A 185 -16.47 -7.40 -8.23
N GLN A 186 -16.23 -8.17 -9.28
CA GLN A 186 -14.88 -8.58 -9.65
C GLN A 186 -14.00 -7.38 -10.00
N VAL A 187 -12.80 -7.32 -9.42
CA VAL A 187 -11.70 -6.51 -9.95
C VAL A 187 -11.24 -7.09 -11.29
N THR A 188 -11.02 -6.23 -12.28
CA THR A 188 -10.77 -6.65 -13.66
C THR A 188 -9.43 -7.37 -13.85
N THR A 189 -8.44 -7.05 -13.03
CA THR A 189 -7.08 -7.60 -13.13
C THR A 189 -6.99 -9.00 -12.54
N ASN A 190 -6.46 -9.96 -13.31
CA ASN A 190 -6.09 -11.27 -12.80
C ASN A 190 -4.80 -11.15 -11.96
N LEU A 191 -4.92 -11.43 -10.66
CA LEU A 191 -3.83 -11.27 -9.67
C LEU A 191 -2.65 -12.23 -9.91
N ASN A 192 -2.84 -13.31 -10.66
CA ASN A 192 -1.74 -14.21 -11.00
C ASN A 192 -1.36 -14.18 -12.49
N GLN A 193 -1.70 -13.09 -13.21
CA GLN A 193 -1.46 -13.00 -14.64
C GLN A 193 0.02 -13.20 -14.98
N GLY A 194 0.32 -14.01 -16.00
CA GLY A 194 1.68 -14.35 -16.40
C GLY A 194 2.32 -15.47 -15.59
N THR A 195 1.56 -16.15 -14.72
CA THR A 195 1.99 -17.34 -13.99
C THR A 195 1.21 -18.58 -14.45
N THR A 196 1.53 -19.75 -13.89
CA THR A 196 0.80 -21.00 -14.14
C THR A 196 -0.22 -21.26 -13.05
N GLY A 197 -1.38 -21.84 -13.41
CA GLY A 197 -2.43 -22.22 -12.47
C GLY A 197 -3.77 -21.57 -12.82
N ASN A 198 -4.76 -21.76 -11.96
CA ASN A 198 -6.08 -21.17 -12.13
C ASN A 198 -6.03 -19.65 -11.96
N LEU A 199 -6.95 -18.94 -12.61
CA LEU A 199 -7.05 -17.48 -12.53
C LEU A 199 -7.45 -17.05 -11.12
N VAL A 200 -6.82 -15.98 -10.62
CA VAL A 200 -7.06 -15.44 -9.29
C VAL A 200 -7.63 -14.03 -9.40
N PHE A 201 -8.82 -13.80 -8.83
CA PHE A 201 -9.46 -12.48 -8.86
C PHE A 201 -9.91 -12.05 -7.47
N LEU A 202 -9.81 -10.74 -7.21
CA LEU A 202 -10.42 -10.06 -6.07
C LEU A 202 -11.88 -9.69 -6.42
N TRP A 203 -12.78 -9.77 -5.43
CA TRP A 203 -14.22 -9.56 -5.54
C TRP A 203 -14.75 -8.70 -4.39
#